data_AF-A0A2D9IYX3-F1
#
_entry.id   AF-A0A2D9IYX3-F1
#
_cell.length_a   1.000
_cell.length_b   1.000
_cell.length_c   1.000
_cell.angle_alpha   90.00
_cell.angle_beta   90.00
_cell.angle_gamma   90.00
#
_symmetry.space_group_name_H-M   'P 1'
#
loop_
_entity.id
_entity.type
_entity.pdbx_description
1 polymer ?
#
loop_
_entity_poly.entity_id
_entity_poly.type
_entity_poly.pdbx_seq_one_letter_code
_entity_poly.pdbx_strand_id
1 'polypeptide(L)'
;MKTKWDALIKKYDVAYQEELKALLWSVREIEKAYENKATLEEQEADSWRKLSNREYLSSGDLAFDGEFRSSVAKLKANLDYAIAELKDDEAELKSRVARCARLLKKYEFLRDRDLLEYANARELDEADDLEDWVMNARTE
;
A
#
# COMPACT_ATOMS: atom_id res chain seq x y z
N MET A 1 -17.05 -22.18 -15.68
CA MET A 1 -17.23 -21.34 -16.88
C MET A 1 -16.34 -20.12 -16.74
N LYS A 2 -15.52 -19.77 -17.75
CA LYS A 2 -14.74 -18.52 -17.71
C LYS A 2 -15.59 -17.39 -18.26
N THR A 3 -15.52 -16.22 -17.64
CA THR A 3 -16.23 -15.02 -18.08
C THR A 3 -15.27 -14.03 -18.75
N LYS A 4 -15.83 -13.07 -19.50
CA LYS A 4 -15.06 -11.93 -20.06
C LYS A 4 -14.38 -11.07 -19.00
N TRP A 5 -14.81 -11.16 -17.74
CA TRP A 5 -14.29 -10.39 -16.62
C TRP A 5 -13.02 -10.98 -16.01
N ASP A 6 -12.76 -12.28 -16.19
CA ASP A 6 -11.64 -12.98 -15.55
C ASP A 6 -10.27 -12.37 -15.92
N ALA A 7 -10.12 -11.93 -17.18
CA ALA A 7 -8.91 -11.25 -17.64
C ALA A 7 -8.71 -9.89 -16.96
N LEU A 8 -9.79 -9.15 -16.71
CA LEU A 8 -9.76 -7.86 -16.02
C LEU A 8 -9.48 -8.05 -14.52
N ILE A 9 -10.11 -9.03 -13.88
CA ILE A 9 -9.84 -9.39 -12.48
C ILE A 9 -8.35 -9.70 -12.31
N LYS A 10 -7.78 -10.57 -13.15
CA LYS A 10 -6.35 -10.89 -13.11
C LYS A 10 -5.47 -9.66 -13.31
N LYS A 11 -5.80 -8.80 -14.28
CA LYS A 11 -5.05 -7.57 -14.54
C LYS A 11 -5.03 -6.63 -13.32
N TYR A 12 -6.19 -6.39 -12.72
CA TYR A 12 -6.31 -5.48 -11.59
C TYR A 12 -5.82 -6.08 -10.27
N ASP A 13 -5.84 -7.41 -10.13
CA ASP A 13 -5.21 -8.10 -9.00
C ASP A 13 -3.70 -7.93 -9.03
N VAL A 14 -3.05 -8.17 -10.17
CA VAL A 14 -1.60 -7.94 -10.34
C VAL A 14 -1.25 -6.48 -10.04
N ALA A 15 -1.98 -5.53 -10.63
CA ALA A 15 -1.77 -4.11 -10.37
C ALA A 15 -1.97 -3.77 -8.89
N TYR A 16 -3.02 -4.29 -8.24
CA TYR A 16 -3.26 -4.08 -6.81
C TYR A 16 -2.07 -4.56 -5.96
N GLN A 17 -1.53 -5.75 -6.25
CA GLN A 17 -0.39 -6.30 -5.51
C GLN A 17 0.90 -5.49 -5.70
N GLU A 18 1.15 -4.99 -6.92
CA GLU A 18 2.31 -4.14 -7.20
C GLU A 18 2.22 -2.80 -6.45
N GLU A 19 1.07 -2.14 -6.52
CA GLU A 19 0.82 -0.87 -5.84
C GLU A 19 0.87 -1.04 -4.31
N LEU A 20 0.34 -2.15 -3.78
CA LEU A 20 0.38 -2.44 -2.35
C LEU A 20 1.82 -2.67 -1.87
N LYS A 21 2.65 -3.37 -2.66
CA LYS A 21 4.08 -3.54 -2.35
C LYS A 21 4.81 -2.20 -2.34
N ALA A 22 4.54 -1.33 -3.32
CA ALA A 22 5.12 0.01 -3.37
C ALA A 22 4.71 0.85 -2.15
N LEU A 23 3.43 0.79 -1.76
CA LEU A 23 2.93 1.47 -0.56
C LEU A 23 3.62 0.98 0.72
N LEU A 24 3.74 -0.33 0.90
CA LEU A 24 4.43 -0.90 2.06
C LEU A 24 5.91 -0.52 2.11
N TRP A 25 6.56 -0.42 0.96
CA TRP A 25 7.93 0.07 0.87
C TRP A 25 8.04 1.54 1.29
N SER A 26 7.17 2.41 0.77
CA SER A 26 7.12 3.84 1.13
C SER A 26 6.92 4.04 2.64
N VAL A 27 5.95 3.34 3.24
CA VAL A 27 5.69 3.38 4.69
C VAL A 27 6.95 2.99 5.48
N ARG A 28 7.63 1.92 5.06
CA ARG A 28 8.85 1.46 5.74
C ARG A 28 10.01 2.46 5.64
N GLU A 29 10.18 3.12 4.50
CA GLU A 29 11.22 4.15 4.36
C GLU A 29 10.90 5.40 5.19
N ILE A 30 9.63 5.77 5.32
CA ILE A 30 9.19 6.84 6.23
C ILE A 30 9.53 6.48 7.68
N GLU A 31 9.18 5.26 8.13
CA GLU A 31 9.51 4.78 9.47
C GLU A 31 11.02 4.84 9.74
N LYS A 32 11.83 4.33 8.80
CA LYS A 32 13.29 4.36 8.89
C LYS A 32 13.84 5.78 8.92
N ALA A 33 13.26 6.71 8.16
CA ALA A 33 13.66 8.12 8.20
C ALA A 33 13.37 8.76 9.57
N TYR A 34 12.23 8.41 10.19
CA TYR A 34 11.94 8.82 11.56
C TYR A 34 12.89 8.20 12.59
N GLU A 35 13.23 6.92 12.46
CA GLU A 35 14.22 6.25 13.33
C GLU A 35 15.61 6.91 13.21
N ASN A 36 16.04 7.23 11.99
CA ASN A 36 17.30 7.94 11.76
C ASN A 36 17.29 9.32 12.40
N LYS A 37 16.15 10.04 12.34
CA LYS A 37 16.01 11.36 12.97
C LYS A 37 16.10 11.25 14.50
N ALA A 38 15.43 10.26 15.09
CA ALA A 38 15.51 9.99 16.54
C ALA A 38 16.96 9.64 16.96
N THR A 39 17.67 8.84 16.16
CA THR A 39 19.08 8.50 16.40
C THR A 39 19.97 9.75 16.39
N LEU A 40 19.73 10.68 15.44
CA LEU A 40 20.46 11.95 15.39
C LEU A 40 20.14 12.85 16.59
N GLU A 41 18.91 12.83 17.10
CA GLU A 41 18.51 13.55 18.33
C GLU A 41 19.21 12.99 19.56
N GLU A 42 19.33 11.66 19.67
CA GLU A 42 20.08 11.01 20.75
C GLU A 42 21.57 11.35 20.69
N GLN A 43 22.18 11.28 19.50
CA GLN A 43 23.59 11.64 19.30
C GLN A 43 23.87 13.11 19.66
N GLU A 44 22.95 14.02 19.32
CA GLU A 44 23.05 15.42 19.70
C GLU A 44 22.96 15.60 21.22
N ALA A 45 21.99 14.95 21.87
CA ALA A 45 21.83 15.00 23.33
C ALA A 45 23.05 14.41 24.07
N ASP A 46 23.63 13.33 23.55
CA ASP A 46 24.83 12.72 24.10
C ASP A 46 26.08 13.58 23.90
N SER A 47 26.22 14.26 22.77
CA SER A 47 27.29 15.26 22.57
C SER A 47 27.20 16.36 23.62
N TRP A 48 25.99 16.90 23.82
CA TRP A 48 25.70 17.90 24.84
C TRP A 48 26.07 17.44 26.25
N ARG A 49 25.64 16.23 26.66
CA ARG A 49 25.98 15.67 27.97
C ARG A 49 27.50 15.52 28.16
N LYS A 50 28.21 15.05 27.12
CA LYS A 50 29.66 14.88 27.18
C LYS A 50 30.38 16.21 27.35
N LEU A 51 29.91 17.27 26.71
CA LEU A 51 30.48 18.61 26.86
C LEU A 51 30.15 19.25 28.19
N SER A 52 28.90 19.13 28.67
CA SER A 52 28.49 19.69 29.95
C SER A 52 29.23 19.07 31.14
N ASN A 53 29.64 17.81 31.01
CA ASN A 53 30.36 17.08 32.06
C ASN A 53 31.87 17.36 32.08
N ARG A 54 32.42 18.13 31.14
CA ARG A 54 33.84 18.48 31.13
C ARG A 54 34.11 19.71 31.99
N GLU A 55 35.07 19.58 32.91
CA GLU A 55 35.50 20.66 33.80
C GLU A 55 36.27 21.77 33.07
N TYR A 56 36.96 21.42 31.98
CA TYR A 56 37.67 22.35 31.11
C TYR A 56 37.35 22.08 29.64
N LEU A 57 37.03 23.12 28.89
CA LEU A 57 36.76 23.06 27.45
C LEU A 57 37.81 23.86 26.69
N SER A 58 38.42 23.24 25.68
CA SER A 58 39.28 23.96 24.75
C SER A 58 38.46 24.67 23.68
N SER A 59 39.03 25.69 23.03
CA SER A 59 38.40 26.32 21.86
C SER A 59 38.16 25.32 20.72
N GLY A 60 39.00 24.30 20.59
CA GLY A 60 38.83 23.22 19.63
C GLY A 60 37.61 22.34 19.92
N ASP A 61 37.33 22.03 21.19
CA ASP A 61 36.15 21.24 21.58
C ASP A 61 34.84 21.96 21.23
N LEU A 62 34.80 23.28 21.47
CA LEU A 62 33.65 24.12 21.14
C LEU A 62 33.44 24.25 19.63
N ALA A 63 34.54 24.38 18.87
CA ALA A 63 34.48 24.44 17.41
C ALA A 63 33.98 23.12 16.80
N PHE A 64 34.54 21.99 17.25
CA PHE A 64 34.11 20.65 16.80
C PHE A 64 32.63 20.39 17.06
N ASP A 65 32.15 20.70 18.26
CA ASP A 65 30.74 20.50 18.58
C ASP A 65 29.81 21.44 17.80
N GLY A 66 30.23 22.68 17.54
CA GLY A 66 29.52 23.58 16.64
C GLY A 66 29.37 23.02 15.22
N GLU A 67 30.44 22.46 14.65
CA GLU A 67 30.43 21.82 13.34
C GLU A 67 29.58 20.54 13.32
N PHE A 68 29.69 19.72 14.38
CA PHE A 68 28.89 18.52 14.56
C PHE A 68 27.40 18.85 14.56
N ARG A 69 26.96 19.83 15.36
CA ARG A 69 25.55 20.25 15.41
C ARG A 69 25.05 20.84 14.10
N SER A 70 25.87 21.64 13.43
CA SER A 70 25.53 22.16 12.10
C SER A 70 25.30 21.02 11.10
N SER A 71 26.14 19.98 11.17
CA SER A 71 26.01 18.79 10.31
C SER A 71 24.76 17.96 10.66
N VAL A 72 24.50 17.73 11.96
CA VAL A 72 23.28 17.04 12.43
C VAL A 72 22.02 17.81 12.02
N ALA A 73 22.00 19.13 12.15
CA ALA A 73 20.87 19.97 11.75
C ALA A 73 20.59 19.85 10.25
N LYS A 74 21.63 19.85 9.41
CA LYS A 74 21.48 19.62 7.95
C LYS A 74 20.92 18.23 7.65
N LEU A 75 21.41 17.19 8.33
CA LEU A 75 20.91 15.83 8.14
C LEU A 75 19.44 15.70 8.55
N LYS A 76 19.04 16.30 9.68
CA LYS A 76 17.63 16.34 10.11
C LYS A 76 16.74 17.07 9.10
N ALA A 77 17.19 18.22 8.58
CA ALA A 77 16.45 18.95 7.55
C ALA A 77 16.29 18.15 6.25
N ASN A 78 17.35 17.45 5.82
CA ASN A 78 17.29 16.57 4.65
C ASN A 78 16.32 15.39 4.87
N LEU A 79 16.33 14.80 6.07
CA LEU A 79 15.37 13.76 6.44
C LEU A 79 13.94 14.28 6.45
N ASP A 80 13.71 15.49 6.96
CA ASP A 80 12.39 16.12 6.95
C ASP A 80 11.86 16.33 5.53
N TYR A 81 12.74 16.75 4.60
CA TYR A 81 12.39 16.88 3.19
C TYR A 81 12.06 15.52 2.56
N ALA A 82 12.89 14.51 2.80
CA ALA A 82 12.66 13.15 2.30
C ALA A 82 11.36 12.54 2.87
N ILE A 83 11.05 12.76 4.15
CA ILE A 83 9.80 12.30 4.77
C ILE A 83 8.59 13.00 4.12
N ALA A 84 8.69 14.30 3.82
CA ALA A 84 7.62 15.02 3.15
C ALA A 84 7.35 14.45 1.75
N GLU A 85 8.39 14.27 0.94
CA GLU A 85 8.28 13.66 -0.39
C GLU A 85 7.68 12.24 -0.32
N LEU A 86 8.19 11.40 0.57
CA LEU A 86 7.68 10.03 0.73
C LEU A 86 6.21 10.00 1.18
N LYS A 87 5.75 10.98 1.97
CA LYS A 87 4.35 11.06 2.39
C LYS A 87 3.42 11.49 1.26
N ASP A 88 3.88 12.37 0.38
CA ASP A 88 3.13 12.72 -0.83
C ASP A 88 2.99 11.50 -1.74
N ASP A 89 4.08 10.75 -1.94
CA ASP A 89 4.07 9.47 -2.66
C ASP A 89 3.14 8.44 -1.99
N GLU A 90 3.19 8.32 -0.65
CA GLU A 90 2.33 7.42 0.13
C GLU A 90 0.85 7.73 -0.10
N ALA A 91 0.48 9.02 -0.13
CA ALA A 91 -0.90 9.45 -0.36
C ALA A 91 -1.38 9.09 -1.78
N GLU A 92 -0.53 9.28 -2.80
CA GLU A 92 -0.85 8.87 -4.17
C GLU A 92 -1.00 7.34 -4.27
N LEU A 93 -0.07 6.59 -3.68
CA LEU A 93 -0.11 5.13 -3.66
C LEU A 93 -1.36 4.60 -2.95
N LYS A 94 -1.75 5.18 -1.81
CA LYS A 94 -3.02 4.85 -1.13
C LYS A 94 -4.22 5.04 -2.06
N SER A 95 -4.25 6.13 -2.82
CA SER A 95 -5.33 6.41 -3.79
C SER A 95 -5.35 5.36 -4.92
N ARG A 96 -4.19 5.00 -5.46
CA ARG A 96 -4.04 3.98 -6.51
C ARG A 96 -4.44 2.59 -6.03
N VAL A 97 -3.98 2.17 -4.85
CA VAL A 97 -4.38 0.91 -4.20
C VAL A 97 -5.88 0.86 -4.00
N ALA A 98 -6.49 1.93 -3.46
CA ALA A 98 -7.94 1.99 -3.25
C ALA A 98 -8.71 1.91 -4.57
N ARG A 99 -8.21 2.56 -5.64
CA ARG A 99 -8.79 2.46 -6.98
C ARG A 99 -8.72 1.05 -7.54
N CYS A 100 -7.57 0.37 -7.44
CA CYS A 100 -7.43 -1.01 -7.89
C CYS A 100 -8.36 -1.95 -7.12
N ALA A 101 -8.45 -1.81 -5.79
CA ALA A 101 -9.35 -2.61 -4.96
C ALA A 101 -10.83 -2.43 -5.36
N ARG A 102 -11.27 -1.19 -5.64
CA ARG A 102 -12.64 -0.91 -6.11
C ARG A 102 -12.91 -1.55 -7.48
N LEU A 103 -11.95 -1.47 -8.40
CA LEU A 103 -12.09 -2.07 -9.73
C LEU A 103 -12.13 -3.59 -9.66
N LEU A 104 -11.26 -4.20 -8.85
CA LEU A 104 -11.26 -5.64 -8.62
C LEU A 104 -12.62 -6.13 -8.10
N LYS A 105 -13.14 -5.52 -7.03
CA LYS A 105 -14.49 -5.83 -6.51
C LYS A 105 -15.58 -5.65 -7.56
N LYS A 106 -15.51 -4.60 -8.37
CA LYS A 106 -16.50 -4.36 -9.45
C LYS A 106 -16.49 -5.50 -10.46
N TYR A 107 -15.31 -5.95 -10.90
CA TYR A 107 -15.23 -7.01 -11.91
C TYR A 107 -15.55 -8.40 -11.34
N GLU A 108 -15.20 -8.67 -10.08
CA GLU A 108 -15.65 -9.87 -9.37
C GLU A 108 -17.17 -9.92 -9.28
N PHE A 109 -17.81 -8.82 -8.88
CA PHE A 109 -19.26 -8.73 -8.84
C PHE A 109 -19.90 -8.98 -10.21
N LEU A 110 -19.36 -8.38 -11.28
CA LEU A 110 -19.87 -8.59 -12.63
C LEU A 110 -19.69 -10.03 -13.12
N ARG A 111 -18.57 -10.68 -12.77
CA ARG A 111 -18.36 -12.10 -13.04
C ARG A 111 -19.41 -12.94 -12.33
N ASP A 112 -19.61 -12.72 -11.05
CA ASP A 112 -20.51 -13.55 -10.23
C ASP A 112 -21.96 -13.39 -10.68
N ARG A 113 -22.37 -12.16 -11.08
CA ARG A 113 -23.67 -11.92 -11.70
C ARG A 113 -23.82 -12.66 -13.03
N ASP A 114 -22.87 -12.54 -13.95
CA ASP A 114 -22.94 -13.23 -15.24
C ASP A 114 -22.99 -14.77 -15.04
N LEU A 115 -22.24 -15.31 -14.07
CA LEU A 115 -22.29 -16.75 -13.74
C LEU A 115 -23.66 -17.18 -13.20
N LEU A 116 -24.31 -16.33 -12.39
CA LEU A 116 -25.65 -16.59 -11.86
C LEU A 116 -26.71 -16.52 -12.96
N GLU A 117 -26.60 -15.57 -13.89
CA GLU A 117 -27.47 -15.50 -15.07
C GLU A 117 -27.35 -16.77 -15.93
N TYR A 118 -26.13 -17.27 -16.16
CA TYR A 118 -25.92 -18.54 -16.87
C TYR A 118 -26.51 -19.75 -16.12
N ALA A 119 -26.38 -19.79 -14.79
CA ALA A 119 -26.96 -20.87 -14.00
C ALA A 119 -28.48 -20.87 -14.09
N ASN A 120 -29.12 -19.71 -13.94
CA ASN A 120 -30.57 -19.57 -14.04
C ASN A 120 -31.09 -19.93 -15.43
N ALA A 121 -30.41 -19.49 -16.50
CA ALA A 121 -30.81 -19.83 -17.86
C ALA A 121 -30.79 -21.34 -18.12
N ARG A 122 -29.80 -22.04 -17.54
CA ARG A 122 -29.71 -23.50 -17.61
C ARG A 122 -30.79 -24.19 -16.81
N GLU A 123 -31.11 -23.71 -15.61
CA GLU A 123 -32.22 -24.26 -14.80
C GLU A 123 -33.57 -24.10 -15.50
N LEU A 124 -33.79 -23.00 -16.22
CA LEU A 124 -34.99 -22.79 -17.04
C LEU A 124 -35.04 -23.76 -18.23
N ASP A 125 -33.94 -23.91 -18.96
CA ASP A 125 -33.84 -24.85 -20.10
C ASP A 125 -34.09 -26.30 -19.66
N GLU A 126 -33.50 -26.71 -18.53
CA GLU A 126 -33.72 -28.05 -17.93
C GLU A 126 -35.17 -28.23 -17.43
N ALA A 127 -35.83 -27.16 -16.97
CA ALA A 127 -37.23 -27.20 -16.56
C ALA A 127 -38.19 -27.28 -17.76
N ASP A 128 -37.91 -26.54 -18.84
CA ASP A 128 -38.67 -26.58 -20.09
C ASP A 128 -38.58 -27.97 -20.74
N ASP A 129 -37.38 -28.55 -20.81
CA ASP A 129 -37.15 -29.92 -21.29
C ASP A 129 -37.95 -30.96 -20.49
N LEU A 130 -38.02 -30.80 -19.15
CA LEU A 130 -38.80 -31.67 -18.28
C LEU A 130 -40.31 -31.50 -18.49
N GLU A 131 -40.79 -30.27 -18.68
CA GLU A 131 -42.20 -30.01 -18.98
C GLU A 131 -42.61 -30.64 -20.32
N ASP A 132 -41.80 -30.45 -21.36
CA ASP A 132 -42.01 -31.06 -22.67
C ASP A 132 -42.01 -32.59 -22.59
N TRP A 133 -41.11 -33.19 -21.81
CA TRP A 133 -41.10 -34.63 -21.58
C TRP A 133 -42.38 -35.12 -20.87
N VAL A 134 -42.81 -34.43 -19.80
CA VAL A 134 -44.04 -34.77 -19.06
C VAL A 134 -45.28 -34.66 -19.95
N MET A 135 -45.35 -33.63 -20.80
CA MET A 135 -46.48 -33.41 -21.68
C MET A 135 -46.55 -34.49 -22.77
N ASN A 136 -45.41 -34.85 -23.38
CA ASN A 136 -45.34 -35.92 -24.38
C ASN A 136 -45.66 -37.30 -23.80
N ALA A 137 -45.27 -37.58 -22.56
CA ALA A 137 -45.56 -38.86 -21.88
C ALA A 137 -47.05 -39.04 -21.48
N ARG A 138 -47.86 -37.98 -21.49
CA ARG A 138 -49.30 -38.03 -21.17
C ARG A 138 -50.20 -38.22 -22.40
N THR A 139 -49.63 -38.08 -23.59
CA THR A 139 -50.33 -38.19 -24.88
C THR A 139 -50.23 -39.57 -25.54
N GLU A 140 -49.56 -40.53 -24.89
CA GLU A 140 -49.59 -41.97 -25.20
C GLU A 140 -50.59 -42.70 -24.28
#